data_AF-A0A3S2ZAR6-F1
#
_entry.id   AF-A0A3S2ZAR6-F1
#
_cell.length_a   1.000
_cell.length_b   1.000
_cell.length_c   1.000
_cell.angle_alpha   90.00
_cell.angle_beta   90.00
_cell.angle_gamma   90.00
#
_symmetry.space_group_name_H-M   'P 1'
#
loop_
_entity.id
_entity.type
_entity.pdbx_description
1 polymer ?
#
loop_
_entity_poly.entity_id
_entity_poly.type
_entity_poly.pdbx_seq_one_letter_code
_entity_poly.pdbx_strand_id
1 'polypeptide(L)'
;MALIAPPNKTPRLCDAVELTLAHYRKSHREGPEASTAPIPPKRSAKCRQRFNIGIDAIAHAPRSTILIHHPRIRWMAGGGLNVGGGRRDRFAVQGSALLGGFMARTAHILLAERDEETAAGRQAAFDKEGYDVKVTTDPDMVAEAVRVQQPDIVLLGRFKGEGTLEILEALKADDDTSSIPVMLIGMRSDEALRNRAVELRAADILERDRSSNEMILTRLQSVRRLAAMRSELFRRAETCAEFGIEADLSQVGVYDHAETAHLLMVSESSEYQADLYDALLGKGLDAIIEQAPYRAANRLDDQDFDAVVITATLYDDREKVLYLSSHIRNNTRLFNMPMLVVKDEDTDPPEMNLYRGGANIVLPHNKDYGALTTYTLLMVDRRRLWNSVTEPFRTLMTDKIIDADLGSVHSATFFEAHLKREVKHALERDSHLSVAVVSIPTAVRIEKDYGRENAELLLSRIANWLSGMVKASDAVGRLGAYQFGIIMPATPEKEANQVAFRIAGILQNSEFALGEEVMEAIHVLVDCGVSTIQPYDTPKKMLTRARQAIG
;
A
#
# COMPACT_ATOMS: atom_id res chain seq x y z
N MET A 1 -49.73 -0.51 14.71
CA MET A 1 -48.55 -0.86 15.53
C MET A 1 -48.16 -2.30 15.20
N ALA A 2 -47.21 -2.48 14.29
CA ALA A 2 -46.50 -3.72 14.03
C ALA A 2 -45.17 -3.30 13.36
N LEU A 3 -44.06 -3.59 14.03
CA LEU A 3 -42.70 -3.30 13.56
C LEU A 3 -42.26 -4.41 12.59
N ILE A 4 -41.81 -4.00 11.41
CA ILE A 4 -41.23 -4.85 10.36
C ILE A 4 -39.71 -4.83 10.55
N ALA A 5 -39.09 -6.02 10.63
CA ALA A 5 -37.65 -6.22 10.71
C ALA A 5 -36.98 -6.13 9.32
N PRO A 6 -35.72 -5.66 9.20
CA PRO A 6 -35.01 -5.58 7.94
C PRO A 6 -34.35 -6.92 7.53
N PRO A 7 -34.04 -7.14 6.24
CA PRO A 7 -33.65 -8.45 5.71
C PRO A 7 -32.14 -8.77 5.83
N ASN A 8 -31.89 -10.07 5.74
CA ASN A 8 -30.65 -10.84 5.94
C ASN A 8 -29.36 -10.29 5.29
N LYS A 9 -28.28 -10.35 6.07
CA LYS A 9 -26.88 -10.32 5.63
C LYS A 9 -26.48 -11.71 5.08
N THR A 10 -25.77 -11.73 3.97
CA THR A 10 -25.08 -12.91 3.40
C THR A 10 -23.94 -13.39 4.33
N PRO A 11 -23.73 -14.71 4.50
CA PRO A 11 -22.68 -15.23 5.39
C PRO A 11 -21.27 -15.06 4.81
N ARG A 12 -20.30 -14.79 5.71
CA ARG A 12 -18.88 -14.56 5.40
C ARG A 12 -18.13 -15.90 5.27
N LEU A 13 -17.10 -15.93 4.43
CA LEU A 13 -16.30 -17.11 4.06
C LEU A 13 -15.57 -17.82 5.24
N CYS A 14 -15.59 -17.26 6.45
CA CYS A 14 -14.98 -17.87 7.63
C CYS A 14 -15.86 -18.94 8.30
N ASP A 15 -17.19 -18.93 8.08
CA ASP A 15 -18.11 -19.85 8.75
C ASP A 15 -18.14 -21.26 8.11
N ALA A 16 -17.55 -21.43 6.93
CA ALA A 16 -17.54 -22.70 6.20
C ALA A 16 -16.46 -23.70 6.70
N VAL A 17 -15.48 -23.24 7.48
CA VAL A 17 -14.35 -24.09 7.95
C VAL A 17 -14.65 -24.72 9.33
N GLU A 18 -15.51 -24.12 10.15
CA GLU A 18 -15.88 -24.70 11.46
C GLU A 18 -16.92 -25.83 11.36
N LEU A 19 -17.74 -25.86 10.32
CA LEU A 19 -18.76 -26.89 10.10
C LEU A 19 -18.17 -28.26 9.70
N THR A 20 -16.99 -28.29 9.07
CA THR A 20 -16.32 -29.54 8.67
C THR A 20 -15.58 -30.20 9.86
N LEU A 21 -15.09 -29.41 10.82
CA LEU A 21 -14.42 -29.92 12.03
C LEU A 21 -15.40 -30.40 13.11
N ALA A 22 -16.63 -29.86 13.14
CA ALA A 22 -17.68 -30.32 14.04
C ALA A 22 -18.25 -31.71 13.67
N HIS A 23 -18.26 -32.06 12.38
CA HIS A 23 -18.71 -33.40 11.92
C HIS A 23 -17.68 -34.51 12.20
N TYR A 24 -16.38 -34.19 12.25
CA TYR A 24 -15.33 -35.17 12.50
C TYR A 24 -15.19 -35.55 13.98
N ARG A 25 -15.63 -34.69 14.91
CA ARG A 25 -15.57 -34.94 16.37
C ARG A 25 -16.76 -35.72 16.94
N LYS A 26 -17.82 -35.95 16.15
CA LYS A 26 -19.06 -36.60 16.61
C LYS A 26 -19.13 -38.11 16.32
N SER A 27 -18.17 -38.68 15.59
CA SER A 27 -18.20 -40.10 15.15
C SER A 27 -17.29 -41.05 15.94
N HIS A 28 -16.58 -40.60 16.98
CA HIS A 28 -15.56 -41.40 17.68
C HIS A 28 -15.69 -41.41 19.21
N ARG A 29 -16.91 -41.47 19.74
CA ARG A 29 -17.15 -41.82 21.15
C ARG A 29 -18.41 -42.68 21.25
N GLU A 30 -18.24 -43.99 21.12
CA GLU A 30 -19.09 -45.00 21.76
C GLU A 30 -18.49 -46.40 21.52
N GLY A 31 -18.26 -47.16 22.59
CA GLY A 31 -17.77 -48.54 22.55
C GLY A 31 -17.14 -48.99 23.87
N PRO A 32 -17.78 -49.87 24.66
CA PRO A 32 -17.30 -50.29 25.98
C PRO A 32 -16.64 -51.69 26.02
N GLU A 33 -15.93 -51.91 27.14
CA GLU A 33 -15.68 -53.16 27.89
C GLU A 33 -14.64 -54.23 27.45
N ALA A 34 -13.67 -54.36 28.36
CA ALA A 34 -12.80 -55.45 28.81
C ALA A 34 -12.91 -56.88 28.24
N SER A 35 -11.75 -57.47 27.92
CA SER A 35 -11.46 -58.91 28.08
C SER A 35 -9.93 -59.17 28.08
N THR A 36 -9.54 -60.21 28.81
CA THR A 36 -8.23 -60.50 29.42
C THR A 36 -7.31 -61.45 28.64
N ALA A 37 -5.98 -61.17 28.68
CA ALA A 37 -4.81 -62.10 28.64
C ALA A 37 -4.46 -62.85 27.32
N PRO A 38 -3.25 -63.45 27.19
CA PRO A 38 -1.88 -62.95 27.45
C PRO A 38 -0.92 -63.13 26.24
N ILE A 39 0.30 -62.55 26.36
CA ILE A 39 1.39 -62.49 25.36
C ILE A 39 2.11 -63.85 25.17
N PRO A 40 2.57 -64.17 23.93
CA PRO A 40 3.92 -64.72 23.73
C PRO A 40 4.70 -64.06 22.54
N PRO A 41 6.01 -64.35 22.36
CA PRO A 41 7.01 -63.31 22.05
C PRO A 41 7.57 -63.25 20.61
N LYS A 42 8.08 -62.05 20.29
CA LYS A 42 9.17 -61.66 19.34
C LYS A 42 9.36 -62.50 18.05
N ARG A 43 9.14 -61.86 16.88
CA ARG A 43 10.19 -61.62 15.86
C ARG A 43 9.75 -60.69 14.71
N SER A 44 10.68 -59.79 14.40
CA SER A 44 11.00 -59.11 13.12
C SER A 44 9.99 -58.20 12.39
N ALA A 45 10.40 -56.93 12.39
CA ALA A 45 10.57 -56.03 11.24
C ALA A 45 9.35 -55.30 10.66
N LYS A 46 9.58 -53.98 10.54
CA LYS A 46 8.87 -52.93 9.80
C LYS A 46 7.75 -52.18 10.55
N CYS A 47 7.84 -50.87 10.37
CA CYS A 47 6.89 -49.81 10.67
C CYS A 47 6.88 -49.20 12.09
N ARG A 48 7.04 -47.86 12.06
CA ARG A 48 6.78 -46.83 13.08
C ARG A 48 7.95 -46.48 14.01
N GLN A 49 8.52 -45.31 13.73
CA GLN A 49 8.70 -44.30 14.77
C GLN A 49 8.26 -42.93 14.21
N ARG A 50 7.03 -42.57 14.57
CA ARG A 50 6.65 -41.18 14.83
C ARG A 50 7.62 -40.67 15.91
N PHE A 51 8.29 -39.54 15.67
CA PHE A 51 8.92 -38.78 16.74
C PHE A 51 8.01 -37.61 17.11
N ASN A 52 7.69 -37.60 18.40
CA ASN A 52 7.10 -36.52 19.15
C ASN A 52 8.26 -35.93 19.97
N ILE A 53 8.77 -34.75 19.61
CA ILE A 53 9.67 -33.87 20.39
C ILE A 53 9.37 -32.48 19.84
N GLY A 54 8.86 -31.51 20.57
CA GLY A 54 9.31 -31.05 21.88
C GLY A 54 9.90 -29.66 21.64
N ILE A 55 9.16 -28.64 22.08
CA ILE A 55 9.59 -27.25 22.16
C ILE A 55 10.75 -27.21 23.15
N ASP A 56 11.96 -26.92 22.67
CA ASP A 56 12.87 -25.91 23.24
C ASP A 56 14.25 -25.94 22.55
N ALA A 57 14.85 -24.75 22.47
CA ALA A 57 16.19 -24.42 21.99
C ALA A 57 16.38 -24.34 20.45
N ILE A 58 16.38 -23.10 19.93
CA ILE A 58 17.59 -22.44 19.39
C ILE A 58 17.28 -20.94 19.33
N ALA A 59 17.76 -20.22 20.34
CA ALA A 59 18.14 -18.82 20.21
C ALA A 59 19.56 -18.78 19.62
N HIS A 60 19.84 -17.76 18.79
CA HIS A 60 21.14 -17.38 18.20
C HIS A 60 21.56 -18.06 16.88
N ALA A 61 21.18 -17.47 15.73
CA ALA A 61 22.07 -17.16 14.58
C ALA A 61 21.29 -16.53 13.39
N PRO A 62 21.93 -15.72 12.51
CA PRO A 62 21.32 -14.52 11.90
C PRO A 62 20.87 -14.68 10.44
N ARG A 63 20.03 -13.71 10.01
CA ARG A 63 19.75 -13.26 8.62
C ARG A 63 19.96 -14.32 7.51
N SER A 64 18.87 -14.88 7.00
CA SER A 64 18.86 -15.49 5.66
C SER A 64 17.84 -14.79 4.75
N THR A 65 18.40 -13.94 3.89
CA THR A 65 17.89 -13.64 2.56
C THR A 65 17.45 -14.94 1.88
N ILE A 66 16.20 -15.02 1.44
CA ILE A 66 15.74 -16.10 0.57
C ILE A 66 16.41 -15.88 -0.81
N LEU A 67 17.55 -16.53 -1.00
CA LEU A 67 18.22 -16.68 -2.29
C LEU A 67 17.55 -17.83 -3.04
N ILE A 68 16.85 -17.51 -4.13
CA ILE A 68 16.36 -18.49 -5.09
C ILE A 68 17.58 -19.09 -5.80
N HIS A 69 17.85 -20.36 -5.56
CA HIS A 69 18.97 -21.09 -6.17
C HIS A 69 18.64 -21.48 -7.62
N HIS A 70 19.27 -20.82 -8.59
CA HIS A 70 19.34 -21.28 -9.98
C HIS A 70 20.43 -22.37 -10.11
N PRO A 71 20.17 -23.56 -10.69
CA PRO A 71 21.14 -24.65 -10.72
C PRO A 71 22.09 -24.46 -11.91
N ARG A 72 23.13 -23.62 -11.77
CA ARG A 72 24.38 -23.67 -12.57
C ARG A 72 25.46 -22.66 -12.14
N ILE A 73 25.65 -22.41 -10.85
CA ILE A 73 26.80 -21.60 -10.39
C ILE A 73 27.45 -22.25 -9.16
N ARG A 74 28.70 -22.70 -9.31
CA ARG A 74 29.53 -23.31 -8.28
C ARG A 74 30.46 -22.21 -7.74
N TRP A 75 30.25 -21.74 -6.52
CA TRP A 75 31.15 -20.79 -5.85
C TRP A 75 32.10 -21.55 -4.91
N MET A 76 33.41 -21.42 -5.13
CA MET A 76 34.42 -21.71 -4.11
C MET A 76 34.81 -20.41 -3.42
N ALA A 77 34.85 -20.45 -2.09
CA ALA A 77 35.24 -19.34 -1.23
C ALA A 77 36.76 -19.28 -1.04
N GLY A 78 37.30 -18.06 -1.01
CA GLY A 78 38.52 -17.70 -0.28
C GLY A 78 39.86 -17.91 -0.99
N GLY A 79 40.61 -16.82 -1.17
CA GLY A 79 42.04 -16.85 -1.45
C GLY A 79 42.46 -15.91 -2.57
N GLY A 80 43.17 -14.83 -2.22
CA GLY A 80 43.71 -13.90 -3.20
C GLY A 80 44.69 -14.60 -4.15
N LEU A 81 44.54 -14.34 -5.45
CA LEU A 81 45.63 -14.42 -6.41
C LEU A 81 45.30 -13.57 -7.65
N ASN A 82 46.29 -12.78 -8.01
CA ASN A 82 46.35 -11.89 -9.15
C ASN A 82 46.55 -12.73 -10.42
N VAL A 83 45.59 -12.78 -11.35
CA VAL A 83 45.82 -13.29 -12.73
C VAL A 83 44.92 -12.53 -13.71
N GLY A 84 45.54 -12.00 -14.76
CA GLY A 84 44.95 -11.03 -15.68
C GLY A 84 44.14 -11.58 -16.86
N GLY A 85 43.64 -10.62 -17.63
CA GLY A 85 43.34 -10.72 -19.06
C GLY A 85 42.15 -11.58 -19.48
N GLY A 86 41.00 -10.95 -19.75
CA GLY A 86 39.90 -11.62 -20.46
C GLY A 86 38.63 -10.78 -20.57
N ARG A 87 38.48 -10.09 -21.70
CA ARG A 87 37.30 -9.43 -22.31
C ARG A 87 36.05 -9.21 -21.42
N ARG A 88 35.79 -7.93 -21.11
CA ARG A 88 34.49 -7.39 -20.69
C ARG A 88 33.57 -7.27 -21.91
N ASP A 89 32.52 -8.09 -21.98
CA ASP A 89 31.34 -7.75 -22.78
C ASP A 89 30.47 -6.78 -21.96
N ARG A 90 30.52 -5.52 -22.40
CA ARG A 90 29.70 -4.42 -21.91
C ARG A 90 28.31 -4.56 -22.54
N PHE A 91 27.29 -4.84 -21.74
CA PHE A 91 25.93 -4.42 -22.08
C PHE A 91 25.92 -2.88 -22.02
N ALA A 92 26.17 -2.25 -23.16
CA ALA A 92 26.05 -0.83 -23.33
C ALA A 92 24.57 -0.45 -23.34
N VAL A 93 24.11 0.16 -22.24
CA VAL A 93 22.94 1.04 -22.26
C VAL A 93 23.34 2.25 -23.10
N GLN A 94 23.06 2.20 -24.40
CA GLN A 94 23.16 3.39 -25.25
C GLN A 94 21.94 4.27 -24.96
N GLY A 95 22.16 5.27 -24.11
CA GLY A 95 21.29 6.42 -23.98
C GLY A 95 21.28 7.20 -25.29
N SER A 96 20.09 7.34 -25.87
CA SER A 96 19.79 8.37 -26.86
C SER A 96 19.63 9.69 -26.12
N ALA A 97 20.72 10.43 -25.97
CA ALA A 97 20.66 11.86 -25.71
C ALA A 97 20.40 12.60 -27.03
N LEU A 98 19.66 13.71 -26.96
CA LEU A 98 19.34 14.69 -28.02
C LEU A 98 17.99 14.50 -28.74
N LEU A 99 16.92 14.67 -27.96
CA LEU A 99 15.67 15.39 -28.24
C LEU A 99 15.04 15.56 -26.85
N GLY A 100 14.50 16.75 -26.51
CA GLY A 100 13.95 17.04 -25.17
C GLY A 100 13.04 15.91 -24.70
N GLY A 101 13.58 15.04 -23.84
CA GLY A 101 12.97 13.77 -23.51
C GLY A 101 11.83 14.03 -22.54
N PHE A 102 10.65 13.52 -22.86
CA PHE A 102 9.56 13.38 -21.90
C PHE A 102 10.09 12.66 -20.67
N MET A 103 10.26 13.41 -19.58
CA MET A 103 10.60 12.89 -18.27
C MET A 103 9.32 12.90 -17.47
N ALA A 104 8.69 11.73 -17.35
CA ALA A 104 7.55 11.59 -16.47
C ALA A 104 7.93 12.00 -15.03
N ARG A 105 7.08 12.81 -14.42
CA ARG A 105 7.23 13.43 -13.12
C ARG A 105 6.49 12.63 -12.06
N THR A 106 7.06 12.62 -10.87
CA THR A 106 6.51 11.93 -9.70
C THR A 106 5.24 12.61 -9.17
N ALA A 107 5.24 13.95 -9.16
CA ALA A 107 4.13 14.83 -8.82
C ALA A 107 4.53 16.30 -9.09
N HIS A 108 3.52 17.15 -9.30
CA HIS A 108 3.68 18.60 -9.32
C HIS A 108 3.53 19.17 -7.92
N ILE A 109 4.53 19.96 -7.51
CA ILE A 109 4.57 20.61 -6.20
C ILE A 109 4.54 22.12 -6.40
N LEU A 110 3.65 22.80 -5.69
CA LEU A 110 3.83 24.23 -5.44
C LEU A 110 4.60 24.42 -4.13
N LEU A 111 5.80 24.98 -4.21
CA LEU A 111 6.62 25.38 -3.06
C LEU A 111 6.42 26.87 -2.79
N ALA A 112 5.69 27.17 -1.72
CA ALA A 112 5.51 28.54 -1.23
C ALA A 112 6.52 28.81 -0.10
N GLU A 113 7.68 29.36 -0.43
CA GLU A 113 8.77 29.59 0.53
C GLU A 113 9.31 31.02 0.36
N ARG A 114 9.29 31.79 1.44
CA ARG A 114 9.66 33.21 1.41
C ARG A 114 11.15 33.42 1.18
N ASP A 115 11.97 32.52 1.74
CA ASP A 115 13.43 32.60 1.62
C ASP A 115 13.89 32.05 0.27
N GLU A 116 14.33 32.93 -0.63
CA GLU A 116 14.70 32.57 -2.00
C GLU A 116 15.82 31.52 -2.07
N GLU A 117 16.80 31.58 -1.16
CA GLU A 117 17.91 30.63 -1.12
C GLU A 117 17.43 29.24 -0.70
N THR A 118 16.63 29.16 0.36
CA THR A 118 15.98 27.91 0.80
C THR A 118 15.06 27.36 -0.27
N ALA A 119 14.29 28.22 -0.94
CA ALA A 119 13.38 27.82 -2.01
C ALA A 119 14.14 27.21 -3.20
N ALA A 120 15.20 27.87 -3.67
CA ALA A 120 16.05 27.38 -4.76
C ALA A 120 16.74 26.05 -4.38
N GLY A 121 17.26 25.94 -3.15
CA GLY A 121 17.89 24.71 -2.66
C GLY A 121 16.92 23.52 -2.59
N ARG A 122 15.69 23.76 -2.15
CA ARG A 122 14.62 22.74 -2.13
C ARG A 122 14.15 22.36 -3.52
N GLN A 123 13.90 23.34 -4.38
CA GLN A 123 13.53 23.11 -5.78
C GLN A 123 14.56 22.21 -6.47
N ALA A 124 15.85 22.57 -6.42
CA ALA A 124 16.90 21.78 -7.03
C ALA A 124 17.00 20.35 -6.45
N ALA A 125 16.81 20.18 -5.15
CA ALA A 125 16.82 18.88 -4.51
C ALA A 125 15.62 18.00 -4.92
N PHE A 126 14.42 18.58 -5.05
CA PHE A 126 13.21 17.85 -5.37
C PHE A 126 13.10 17.56 -6.87
N ASP A 127 13.54 18.48 -7.73
CA ASP A 127 13.64 18.26 -9.17
C ASP A 127 14.55 17.07 -9.49
N LYS A 128 15.66 16.92 -8.73
CA LYS A 128 16.58 15.78 -8.85
C LYS A 128 15.92 14.45 -8.51
N GLU A 129 14.94 14.45 -7.61
CA GLU A 129 14.14 13.26 -7.23
C GLU A 129 12.93 13.05 -8.15
N GLY A 130 12.84 13.81 -9.26
CA GLY A 130 11.82 13.64 -10.30
C GLY A 130 10.51 14.37 -10.04
N TYR A 131 10.45 15.26 -9.04
CA TYR A 131 9.32 16.15 -8.86
C TYR A 131 9.36 17.29 -9.89
N ASP A 132 8.21 17.93 -10.13
CA ASP A 132 8.11 19.18 -10.86
C ASP A 132 7.74 20.28 -9.87
N VAL A 133 8.71 21.12 -9.52
CA VAL A 133 8.53 22.11 -8.45
C VAL A 133 8.40 23.51 -9.02
N LYS A 134 7.24 24.12 -8.80
CA LYS A 134 7.02 25.54 -9.05
C LYS A 134 7.10 26.32 -7.75
N VAL A 135 7.92 27.36 -7.74
CA VAL A 135 8.19 28.18 -6.56
C VAL A 135 7.36 29.46 -6.60
N THR A 136 6.83 29.85 -5.45
CA THR A 136 6.37 31.22 -5.19
C THR A 136 6.97 31.70 -3.87
N THR A 137 7.53 32.91 -3.86
CA THR A 137 8.07 33.54 -2.66
C THR A 137 7.17 34.65 -2.12
N ASP A 138 6.16 35.02 -2.91
CA ASP A 138 5.15 36.01 -2.57
C ASP A 138 3.93 35.32 -1.94
N PRO A 139 3.57 35.64 -0.68
CA PRO A 139 2.39 35.07 -0.01
C PRO A 139 1.08 35.38 -0.75
N ASP A 140 0.95 36.55 -1.35
CA ASP A 140 -0.30 37.00 -1.98
C ASP A 140 -0.58 36.22 -3.28
N MET A 141 0.48 35.72 -3.92
CA MET A 141 0.41 34.94 -5.15
C MET A 141 0.10 33.46 -4.91
N VAL A 142 0.15 32.96 -3.66
CA VAL A 142 0.03 31.51 -3.38
C VAL A 142 -1.32 30.98 -3.85
N ALA A 143 -2.43 31.61 -3.45
CA ALA A 143 -3.76 31.12 -3.79
C ALA A 143 -4.02 31.11 -5.30
N GLU A 144 -3.61 32.17 -6.02
CA GLU A 144 -3.70 32.22 -7.47
C GLU A 144 -2.82 31.14 -8.13
N ALA A 145 -1.59 30.98 -7.65
CA ALA A 145 -0.69 29.96 -8.15
C ALA A 145 -1.26 28.54 -7.99
N VAL A 146 -1.88 28.24 -6.84
CA VAL A 146 -2.56 26.95 -6.60
C VAL A 146 -3.73 26.78 -7.57
N ARG A 147 -4.63 27.77 -7.70
CA ARG A 147 -5.80 27.71 -8.60
C ARG A 147 -5.41 27.46 -10.06
N VAL A 148 -4.41 28.18 -10.55
CA VAL A 148 -3.98 28.10 -11.95
C VAL A 148 -3.23 26.80 -12.24
N GLN A 149 -2.35 26.38 -11.32
CA GLN A 149 -1.47 25.23 -11.57
C GLN A 149 -2.10 23.90 -11.20
N GLN A 150 -3.08 23.90 -10.29
CA GLN A 150 -3.69 22.68 -9.74
C GLN A 150 -2.62 21.65 -9.34
N PRO A 151 -1.66 22.01 -8.44
CA PRO A 151 -0.58 21.12 -8.04
C PRO A 151 -1.13 19.90 -7.30
N ASP A 152 -0.38 18.79 -7.30
CA ASP A 152 -0.77 17.61 -6.53
C ASP A 152 -0.66 17.87 -5.02
N ILE A 153 0.31 18.71 -4.61
CA ILE A 153 0.61 19.04 -3.22
C ILE A 153 1.16 20.46 -3.13
N VAL A 154 0.79 21.18 -2.05
CA VAL A 154 1.42 22.45 -1.68
C VAL A 154 2.37 22.23 -0.49
N LEU A 155 3.61 22.68 -0.65
CA LEU A 155 4.57 22.81 0.44
C LEU A 155 4.59 24.26 0.89
N LEU A 156 4.01 24.53 2.06
CA LEU A 156 3.83 25.88 2.58
C LEU A 156 4.87 26.17 3.67
N GLY A 157 5.84 27.01 3.32
CA GLY A 157 6.88 27.51 4.20
C GLY A 157 6.39 28.61 5.12
N ARG A 158 7.35 29.31 5.75
CA ARG A 158 7.07 30.29 6.80
C ARG A 158 6.97 31.71 6.25
N PHE A 159 5.79 32.29 6.38
CA PHE A 159 5.52 33.71 6.14
C PHE A 159 5.47 34.48 7.47
N LYS A 160 5.48 35.82 7.43
CA LYS A 160 5.51 36.66 8.65
C LYS A 160 4.18 36.60 9.39
N GLY A 161 4.22 36.64 10.73
CA GLY A 161 3.01 36.69 11.56
C GLY A 161 2.12 35.46 11.36
N GLU A 162 0.82 35.69 11.21
CA GLU A 162 -0.19 34.65 10.97
C GLU A 162 -0.30 34.25 9.48
N GLY A 163 0.48 34.88 8.58
CA GLY A 163 0.31 34.73 7.14
C GLY A 163 0.36 33.29 6.61
N THR A 164 1.13 32.38 7.24
CA THR A 164 1.11 30.95 6.83
C THR A 164 -0.24 30.29 7.13
N LEU A 165 -0.85 30.55 8.28
CA LEU A 165 -2.14 29.96 8.66
C LEU A 165 -3.29 30.63 7.91
N GLU A 166 -3.21 31.94 7.68
CA GLU A 166 -4.17 32.67 6.84
C GLU A 166 -4.19 32.13 5.39
N ILE A 167 -3.02 31.86 4.81
CA ILE A 167 -2.92 31.22 3.48
C ILE A 167 -3.53 29.82 3.51
N LEU A 168 -3.21 29.02 4.53
CA LEU A 168 -3.79 27.67 4.67
C LEU A 168 -5.31 27.75 4.76
N GLU A 169 -5.85 28.65 5.58
CA GLU A 169 -7.29 28.85 5.73
C GLU A 169 -7.95 29.27 4.42
N ALA A 170 -7.37 30.25 3.70
CA ALA A 170 -7.86 30.68 2.41
C ALA A 170 -7.88 29.53 1.37
N LEU A 171 -6.82 28.72 1.32
CA LEU A 171 -6.77 27.55 0.44
C LEU A 171 -7.81 26.49 0.81
N LYS A 172 -8.11 26.34 2.10
CA LYS A 172 -9.08 25.35 2.60
C LYS A 172 -10.54 25.79 2.52
N ALA A 173 -10.79 27.10 2.47
CA ALA A 173 -12.11 27.68 2.30
C ALA A 173 -12.57 27.77 0.83
N ASP A 174 -11.64 27.71 -0.12
CA ASP A 174 -11.92 27.79 -1.57
C ASP A 174 -12.20 26.39 -2.15
N ASP A 175 -13.38 26.19 -2.76
CA ASP A 175 -13.80 24.91 -3.33
C ASP A 175 -12.83 24.36 -4.39
N ASP A 176 -12.17 25.25 -5.14
CA ASP A 176 -11.23 24.86 -6.21
C ASP A 176 -9.87 24.40 -5.66
N THR A 177 -9.55 24.71 -4.40
CA THR A 177 -8.24 24.40 -3.80
C THR A 177 -8.31 23.61 -2.49
N SER A 178 -9.47 23.54 -1.83
CA SER A 178 -9.67 22.92 -0.52
C SER A 178 -9.25 21.46 -0.48
N SER A 179 -9.46 20.80 -1.62
CA SER A 179 -9.12 19.42 -1.85
C SER A 179 -7.60 19.21 -1.92
N ILE A 180 -6.79 20.20 -2.31
CA ILE A 180 -5.35 20.03 -2.48
C ILE A 180 -4.69 19.89 -1.09
N PRO A 181 -3.86 18.86 -0.87
CA PRO A 181 -3.16 18.69 0.40
C PRO A 181 -2.09 19.76 0.58
N VAL A 182 -2.07 20.38 1.76
CA VAL A 182 -1.11 21.43 2.12
C VAL A 182 -0.26 20.92 3.28
N MET A 183 1.05 20.83 3.08
CA MET A 183 2.02 20.44 4.10
C MET A 183 2.79 21.66 4.58
N LEU A 184 2.74 21.94 5.88
CA LEU A 184 3.48 23.04 6.49
C LEU A 184 4.93 22.62 6.74
N ILE A 185 5.90 23.42 6.30
CA ILE A 185 7.32 23.09 6.44
C ILE A 185 8.13 24.22 7.06
N GLY A 186 9.09 23.88 7.91
CA GLY A 186 9.95 24.88 8.56
C GLY A 186 9.23 25.65 9.68
N MET A 187 8.16 25.08 10.23
CA MET A 187 7.35 25.71 11.27
C MET A 187 8.12 25.81 12.59
N ARG A 188 7.82 26.82 13.40
CA ARG A 188 8.31 26.83 14.80
C ARG A 188 7.50 25.82 15.60
N SER A 189 8.14 25.18 16.58
CA SER A 189 7.42 24.38 17.57
C SER A 189 6.57 25.31 18.43
N ASP A 190 5.26 25.28 18.20
CA ASP A 190 4.26 26.12 18.86
C ASP A 190 2.94 25.35 18.92
N GLU A 191 2.42 25.17 20.14
CA GLU A 191 1.17 24.44 20.37
C GLU A 191 -0.03 25.13 19.73
N ALA A 192 -0.07 26.47 19.73
CA ALA A 192 -1.18 27.21 19.10
C ALA A 192 -1.21 26.98 17.59
N LEU A 193 -0.04 27.02 16.94
CA LEU A 193 0.10 26.72 15.52
C LEU A 193 -0.32 25.28 15.20
N ARG A 194 0.11 24.31 16.02
CA ARG A 194 -0.25 22.90 15.85
C ARG A 194 -1.76 22.67 15.93
N ASN A 195 -2.40 23.22 16.96
CA ASN A 195 -3.86 23.13 17.13
C ASN A 195 -4.57 23.72 15.91
N ARG A 196 -4.17 24.93 15.48
CA ARG A 196 -4.83 25.60 14.36
C ARG A 196 -4.59 24.89 13.03
N ALA A 197 -3.43 24.28 12.82
CA ALA A 197 -3.12 23.48 11.63
C ALA A 197 -3.94 22.18 11.57
N VAL A 198 -4.20 21.53 12.70
CA VAL A 198 -5.12 20.38 12.78
C VAL A 198 -6.54 20.82 12.44
N GLU A 199 -7.01 21.91 13.04
CA GLU A 199 -8.37 22.44 12.81
C GLU A 199 -8.57 22.89 11.34
N LEU A 200 -7.52 23.43 10.69
CA LEU A 200 -7.52 23.76 9.26
C LEU A 200 -7.22 22.56 8.35
N ARG A 201 -7.03 21.36 8.91
CA ARG A 201 -6.77 20.12 8.16
C ARG A 201 -5.55 20.22 7.24
N ALA A 202 -4.44 20.72 7.80
CA ALA A 202 -3.14 20.57 7.17
C ALA A 202 -2.87 19.08 6.90
N ALA A 203 -2.32 18.78 5.73
CA ALA A 203 -2.00 17.40 5.38
C ALA A 203 -0.86 16.86 6.26
N ASP A 204 0.09 17.73 6.61
CA ASP A 204 1.21 17.41 7.49
C ASP A 204 1.91 18.67 8.00
N ILE A 205 2.76 18.53 9.02
CA ILE A 205 3.59 19.59 9.60
C ILE A 205 5.02 19.08 9.75
N LEU A 206 6.01 19.89 9.37
CA LEU A 206 7.42 19.69 9.69
C LEU A 206 7.98 20.90 10.40
N GLU A 207 8.46 20.69 11.62
CA GLU A 207 9.14 21.69 12.42
C GLU A 207 10.53 22.02 11.84
N ARG A 208 11.03 23.21 12.15
CA ARG A 208 12.23 23.80 11.54
C ARG A 208 13.46 22.91 11.59
N ASP A 209 13.74 22.35 12.76
CA ASP A 209 14.84 21.41 13.04
C ASP A 209 14.70 20.08 12.30
N ARG A 210 13.48 19.73 11.85
CA ARG A 210 13.15 18.49 11.16
C ARG A 210 12.75 18.70 9.70
N SER A 211 13.03 19.88 9.15
CA SER A 211 12.63 20.27 7.78
C SER A 211 13.74 20.10 6.73
N SER A 212 14.62 19.10 6.93
CA SER A 212 15.63 18.75 5.92
C SER A 212 14.97 18.23 4.64
N ASN A 213 15.65 18.37 3.50
CA ASN A 213 15.11 17.92 2.21
C ASN A 213 14.77 16.41 2.22
N GLU A 214 15.63 15.59 2.83
CA GLU A 214 15.39 14.15 2.97
C GLU A 214 14.13 13.85 3.80
N MET A 215 13.90 14.60 4.89
CA MET A 215 12.72 14.43 5.74
C MET A 215 11.44 14.87 5.02
N ILE A 216 11.47 16.03 4.35
CA ILE A 216 10.33 16.51 3.56
C ILE A 216 9.93 15.47 2.52
N LEU A 217 10.90 14.98 1.72
CA LEU A 217 10.66 13.97 0.70
C LEU A 217 10.09 12.67 1.29
N THR A 218 10.60 12.24 2.45
CA THR A 218 10.12 11.03 3.14
C THR A 218 8.64 11.16 3.55
N ARG A 219 8.26 12.29 4.15
CA ARG A 219 6.87 12.57 4.57
C ARG A 219 5.92 12.72 3.40
N LEU A 220 6.40 13.40 2.35
CA LEU A 220 5.66 13.72 1.14
C LEU A 220 5.08 12.48 0.46
N GLN A 221 5.79 11.34 0.48
CA GLN A 221 5.36 10.11 -0.17
C GLN A 221 3.97 9.66 0.29
N SER A 222 3.67 9.75 1.59
CA SER A 222 2.39 9.32 2.15
C SER A 222 1.24 10.23 1.74
N VAL A 223 1.49 11.54 1.70
CA VAL A 223 0.51 12.56 1.26
C VAL A 223 0.23 12.42 -0.24
N ARG A 224 1.27 12.21 -1.06
CA ARG A 224 1.16 12.01 -2.51
C ARG A 224 0.32 10.80 -2.87
N ARG A 225 0.49 9.68 -2.17
CA ARG A 225 -0.29 8.46 -2.46
C ARG A 225 -1.79 8.71 -2.37
N LEU A 226 -2.22 9.48 -1.37
CA LEU A 226 -3.63 9.83 -1.19
C LEU A 226 -4.11 10.81 -2.28
N ALA A 227 -3.30 11.82 -2.62
CA ALA A 227 -3.62 12.76 -3.70
C ALA A 227 -3.78 12.03 -5.05
N ALA A 228 -2.84 11.15 -5.39
CA ALA A 228 -2.88 10.36 -6.61
C ALA A 228 -4.10 9.43 -6.66
N MET A 229 -4.41 8.76 -5.55
CA MET A 229 -5.59 7.90 -5.44
C MET A 229 -6.89 8.69 -5.61
N ARG A 230 -7.01 9.87 -5.01
CA ARG A 230 -8.20 10.70 -5.19
C ARG A 230 -8.32 11.18 -6.63
N SER A 231 -7.24 11.70 -7.21
CA SER A 231 -7.21 12.14 -8.62
C SER A 231 -7.66 11.02 -9.57
N GLU A 232 -7.23 9.78 -9.28
CA GLU A 232 -7.67 8.59 -10.00
C GLU A 232 -9.17 8.28 -9.81
N LEU A 233 -9.71 8.40 -8.59
CA LEU A 233 -11.14 8.16 -8.35
C LEU A 233 -12.03 9.05 -9.22
N PHE A 234 -11.69 10.33 -9.34
CA PHE A 234 -12.44 11.28 -10.15
C PHE A 234 -12.38 10.93 -11.64
N ARG A 235 -11.20 10.58 -12.16
CA ARG A 235 -11.06 10.12 -13.56
C ARG A 235 -11.81 8.80 -13.82
N ARG A 236 -11.81 7.90 -12.84
CA ARG A 236 -12.58 6.66 -12.90
C ARG A 236 -14.07 6.94 -12.98
N ALA A 237 -14.57 7.83 -12.11
CA ALA A 237 -15.97 8.28 -12.10
C ALA A 237 -16.38 8.92 -13.43
N GLU A 238 -15.54 9.79 -14.02
CA GLU A 238 -15.79 10.34 -15.36
C GLU A 238 -15.89 9.24 -16.43
N THR A 239 -15.05 8.21 -16.33
CA THR A 239 -15.14 7.07 -17.25
C THR A 239 -16.45 6.32 -17.03
N CYS A 240 -16.83 6.05 -15.79
CA CYS A 240 -18.09 5.41 -15.44
C CYS A 240 -19.32 6.18 -15.97
N ALA A 241 -19.28 7.52 -15.96
CA ALA A 241 -20.35 8.36 -16.48
C ALA A 241 -20.59 8.14 -17.99
N GLU A 242 -19.56 7.85 -18.78
CA GLU A 242 -19.70 7.47 -20.20
C GLU A 242 -20.50 6.17 -20.40
N PHE A 243 -20.55 5.31 -19.37
CA PHE A 243 -21.30 4.06 -19.34
C PHE A 243 -22.64 4.21 -18.59
N GLY A 244 -23.06 5.44 -18.27
CA GLY A 244 -24.31 5.72 -17.57
C GLY A 244 -24.31 5.22 -16.12
N ILE A 245 -23.16 5.32 -15.46
CA ILE A 245 -22.99 5.09 -14.02
C ILE A 245 -22.62 6.41 -13.38
N GLU A 246 -23.49 6.93 -12.51
CA GLU A 246 -23.19 8.11 -11.72
C GLU A 246 -22.48 7.69 -10.42
N ALA A 247 -21.30 8.25 -10.20
CA ALA A 247 -20.56 8.04 -8.97
C ALA A 247 -21.03 9.04 -7.91
N ASP A 248 -21.44 8.57 -6.74
CA ASP A 248 -21.61 9.46 -5.60
C ASP A 248 -20.25 9.80 -4.98
N LEU A 249 -19.71 10.97 -5.36
CA LEU A 249 -18.47 11.51 -4.81
C LEU A 249 -18.73 12.49 -3.66
N SER A 250 -19.99 12.74 -3.28
CA SER A 250 -20.33 13.71 -2.22
C SER A 250 -19.76 13.32 -0.85
N GLN A 251 -19.51 12.02 -0.64
CA GLN A 251 -18.97 11.46 0.61
C GLN A 251 -17.44 11.50 0.66
N VAL A 252 -16.75 11.84 -0.45
CA VAL A 252 -15.29 11.86 -0.48
C VAL A 252 -14.77 13.01 0.39
N GLY A 253 -14.00 12.68 1.42
CA GLY A 253 -13.48 13.65 2.38
C GLY A 253 -14.47 14.12 3.44
N VAL A 254 -15.68 13.55 3.46
CA VAL A 254 -16.70 13.76 4.48
C VAL A 254 -16.66 12.59 5.46
N TYR A 255 -16.33 12.89 6.71
CA TYR A 255 -16.33 11.94 7.82
C TYR A 255 -16.44 12.72 9.12
N ASP A 256 -16.97 12.10 10.18
CA ASP A 256 -17.14 12.78 11.47
C ASP A 256 -15.78 12.93 12.17
N HIS A 257 -15.36 14.17 12.39
CA HIS A 257 -14.12 14.50 13.10
C HIS A 257 -14.28 14.41 14.62
N ALA A 258 -15.52 14.46 15.13
CA ALA A 258 -15.83 14.28 16.54
C ALA A 258 -15.92 12.80 16.95
N GLU A 259 -16.03 11.89 15.98
CA GLU A 259 -16.00 10.45 16.24
C GLU A 259 -14.67 10.05 16.87
N THR A 260 -14.73 9.36 18.00
CA THR A 260 -13.57 8.83 18.72
C THR A 260 -12.72 7.97 17.79
N ALA A 261 -11.43 8.26 17.69
CA ALA A 261 -10.51 7.45 16.91
C ALA A 261 -10.02 6.26 17.73
N HIS A 262 -9.97 5.08 17.11
CA HIS A 262 -9.51 3.86 17.75
C HIS A 262 -8.03 3.62 17.43
N LEU A 263 -7.18 3.72 18.44
CA LEU A 263 -5.75 3.54 18.32
C LEU A 263 -5.29 2.20 18.90
N LEU A 264 -4.19 1.68 18.37
CA LEU A 264 -3.40 0.66 19.05
C LEU A 264 -2.09 1.29 19.54
N MET A 265 -1.90 1.32 20.85
CA MET A 265 -0.67 1.78 21.47
C MET A 265 0.17 0.58 21.90
N VAL A 266 1.37 0.48 21.35
CA VAL A 266 2.36 -0.52 21.75
C VAL A 266 3.39 0.14 22.62
N SER A 267 3.30 -0.12 23.93
CA SER A 267 4.13 0.54 24.94
C SER A 267 4.30 -0.34 26.15
N GLU A 268 5.44 -0.20 26.82
CA GLU A 268 5.63 -0.77 28.15
C GLU A 268 4.85 0.01 29.21
N SER A 269 4.49 -0.67 30.30
CA SER A 269 3.84 -0.06 31.44
C SER A 269 4.78 0.93 32.12
N SER A 270 4.45 2.21 32.04
CA SER A 270 5.25 3.30 32.60
C SER A 270 4.37 4.51 32.91
N GLU A 271 4.90 5.46 33.69
CA GLU A 271 4.25 6.76 33.91
C GLU A 271 4.06 7.51 32.58
N TYR A 272 5.06 7.46 31.70
CA TYR A 272 4.98 8.04 30.36
C TYR A 272 3.82 7.45 29.53
N GLN A 273 3.61 6.13 29.61
CA GLN A 273 2.51 5.47 28.91
C GLN A 273 1.14 5.91 29.43
N ALA A 274 1.02 6.13 30.74
CA ALA A 274 -0.22 6.64 31.35
C ALA A 274 -0.49 8.10 30.93
N ASP A 275 0.51 8.98 31.06
CA ASP A 275 0.40 10.39 30.67
C ASP A 275 0.05 10.55 29.18
N LEU A 276 0.73 9.78 28.32
CA LEU A 276 0.47 9.80 26.88
C LEU A 276 -0.95 9.29 26.56
N TYR A 277 -1.39 8.22 27.24
CA TYR A 277 -2.77 7.73 27.08
C TYR A 277 -3.79 8.81 27.45
N ASP A 278 -3.63 9.47 28.60
CA ASP A 278 -4.54 10.53 29.05
C ASP A 278 -4.54 11.73 28.08
N ALA A 279 -3.37 12.11 27.56
CA ALA A 279 -3.24 13.18 26.58
C ALA A 279 -3.92 12.85 25.24
N LEU A 280 -3.87 11.59 24.79
CA LEU A 280 -4.57 11.10 23.60
C LEU A 280 -6.09 11.08 23.84
N LEU A 281 -6.53 10.48 24.95
CA LEU A 281 -7.94 10.35 25.32
C LEU A 281 -8.61 11.73 25.45
N GLY A 282 -7.91 12.72 26.01
CA GLY A 282 -8.38 14.10 26.13
C GLY A 282 -8.68 14.80 24.78
N LYS A 283 -8.23 14.23 23.65
CA LYS A 283 -8.52 14.71 22.29
C LYS A 283 -9.40 13.73 21.48
N GLY A 284 -10.07 12.79 22.15
CA GLY A 284 -10.93 11.81 21.48
C GLY A 284 -10.17 10.70 20.76
N LEU A 285 -8.92 10.44 21.14
CA LEU A 285 -8.12 9.34 20.62
C LEU A 285 -8.05 8.23 21.67
N ASP A 286 -8.91 7.22 21.55
CA ASP A 286 -8.96 6.11 22.51
C ASP A 286 -8.03 4.97 22.08
N ALA A 287 -7.06 4.65 22.93
CA ALA A 287 -6.02 3.67 22.62
C ALA A 287 -6.17 2.37 23.40
N ILE A 288 -6.21 1.25 22.68
CA ILE A 288 -5.98 -0.07 23.28
C ILE A 288 -4.47 -0.23 23.46
N ILE A 289 -4.04 -0.59 24.67
CA ILE A 289 -2.62 -0.72 25.01
C ILE A 289 -2.20 -2.18 24.98
N GLU A 290 -1.12 -2.47 24.26
CA GLU A 290 -0.47 -3.78 24.23
C GLU A 290 1.03 -3.66 24.49
N GLN A 291 1.55 -4.46 25.40
CA GLN A 291 2.99 -4.47 25.70
C GLN A 291 3.77 -5.40 24.78
N ALA A 292 3.09 -6.45 24.29
CA ALA A 292 3.72 -7.52 23.54
C ALA A 292 3.47 -7.36 22.02
N PRO A 293 4.52 -7.31 21.19
CA PRO A 293 4.38 -7.08 19.75
C PRO A 293 3.52 -8.12 19.03
N TYR A 294 3.60 -9.38 19.45
CA TYR A 294 2.81 -10.45 18.84
C TYR A 294 1.31 -10.31 19.16
N ARG A 295 0.94 -9.80 20.35
CA ARG A 295 -0.47 -9.53 20.70
C ARG A 295 -0.99 -8.33 19.92
N ALA A 296 -0.17 -7.29 19.80
CA ALA A 296 -0.46 -6.14 18.96
C ALA A 296 -0.68 -6.56 17.49
N ALA A 297 0.18 -7.43 16.94
CA ALA A 297 0.00 -7.99 15.59
C ALA A 297 -1.31 -8.76 15.43
N ASN A 298 -1.64 -9.66 16.37
CA ASN A 298 -2.91 -10.40 16.33
C ASN A 298 -4.12 -9.47 16.38
N ARG A 299 -4.10 -8.45 17.25
CA ARG A 299 -5.18 -7.45 17.28
C ARG A 299 -5.29 -6.68 15.99
N LEU A 300 -4.16 -6.26 15.42
CA LEU A 300 -4.15 -5.59 14.13
C LEU A 300 -4.77 -6.47 13.06
N ASP A 301 -4.59 -7.80 13.12
CA ASP A 301 -5.17 -8.75 12.17
C ASP A 301 -6.69 -8.96 12.36
N ASP A 302 -7.17 -8.91 13.61
CA ASP A 302 -8.57 -9.20 13.96
C ASP A 302 -9.48 -7.97 14.05
N GLN A 303 -8.91 -6.77 14.24
CA GLN A 303 -9.64 -5.53 14.50
C GLN A 303 -9.16 -4.41 13.57
N ASP A 304 -10.01 -3.39 13.41
CA ASP A 304 -9.67 -2.18 12.68
C ASP A 304 -9.24 -1.08 13.64
N PHE A 305 -8.21 -0.34 13.23
CA PHE A 305 -7.66 0.80 13.95
C PHE A 305 -7.44 1.96 12.98
N ASP A 306 -7.48 3.18 13.51
CA ASP A 306 -7.20 4.40 12.76
C ASP A 306 -5.70 4.70 12.66
N ALA A 307 -4.94 4.38 13.71
CA ALA A 307 -3.48 4.48 13.72
C ALA A 307 -2.85 3.60 14.80
N VAL A 308 -1.54 3.39 14.65
CA VAL A 308 -0.69 2.69 15.62
C VAL A 308 0.34 3.66 16.19
N VAL A 309 0.48 3.66 17.52
CA VAL A 309 1.51 4.41 18.24
C VAL A 309 2.45 3.39 18.88
N ILE A 310 3.74 3.42 18.56
CA ILE A 310 4.73 2.51 19.13
C ILE A 310 5.73 3.35 19.92
N THR A 311 5.88 3.09 21.22
CA THR A 311 6.94 3.70 22.03
C THR A 311 8.11 2.74 22.14
N ALA A 312 9.29 3.19 21.72
CA ALA A 312 10.53 2.44 21.75
C ALA A 312 11.56 3.19 22.58
N THR A 313 11.48 3.02 23.90
CA THR A 313 12.26 3.76 24.90
C THR A 313 13.31 2.90 25.59
N LEU A 314 13.39 1.61 25.24
CA LEU A 314 14.40 0.67 25.74
C LEU A 314 15.18 0.04 24.59
N TYR A 315 16.41 -0.40 24.88
CA TYR A 315 17.32 -0.98 23.88
C TYR A 315 16.75 -2.24 23.19
N ASP A 316 15.93 -3.02 23.90
CA ASP A 316 15.25 -4.22 23.38
C ASP A 316 14.00 -3.89 22.54
N ASP A 317 13.53 -2.63 22.51
CA ASP A 317 12.34 -2.23 21.75
C ASP A 317 12.59 -2.15 20.24
N ARG A 318 13.86 -2.12 19.81
CA ARG A 318 14.19 -2.11 18.38
C ARG A 318 13.57 -3.27 17.63
N GLU A 319 13.69 -4.48 18.17
CA GLU A 319 13.14 -5.68 17.53
C GLU A 319 11.61 -5.62 17.50
N LYS A 320 10.98 -5.07 18.54
CA LYS A 320 9.54 -4.84 18.63
C LYS A 320 9.05 -3.94 17.51
N VAL A 321 9.68 -2.78 17.33
CA VAL A 321 9.31 -1.80 16.29
C VAL A 321 9.50 -2.41 14.90
N LEU A 322 10.64 -3.04 14.63
CA LEU A 322 10.93 -3.63 13.32
C LEU A 322 9.98 -4.78 12.99
N TYR A 323 9.66 -5.65 13.97
CA TYR A 323 8.70 -6.73 13.81
C TYR A 323 7.31 -6.18 13.45
N LEU A 324 6.78 -5.23 14.23
CA LEU A 324 5.46 -4.65 13.98
C LEU A 324 5.40 -3.87 12.66
N SER A 325 6.44 -3.07 12.38
CA SER A 325 6.55 -2.34 11.12
C SER A 325 6.51 -3.29 9.93
N SER A 326 7.26 -4.40 10.01
CA SER A 326 7.28 -5.44 8.99
C SER A 326 5.93 -6.15 8.87
N HIS A 327 5.28 -6.51 9.99
CA HIS A 327 3.95 -7.13 10.00
C HIS A 327 2.92 -6.23 9.30
N ILE A 328 2.87 -4.96 9.68
CA ILE A 328 1.97 -3.96 9.11
C ILE A 328 2.23 -3.77 7.62
N ARG A 329 3.50 -3.61 7.20
CA ARG A 329 3.87 -3.30 5.81
C ARG A 329 3.92 -4.52 4.88
N ASN A 330 3.89 -5.74 5.40
CA ASN A 330 3.77 -6.96 4.58
C ASN A 330 2.34 -7.51 4.52
N ASN A 331 1.41 -6.95 5.31
CA ASN A 331 0.00 -7.30 5.27
C ASN A 331 -0.75 -6.35 4.31
N THR A 332 -1.44 -6.90 3.31
CA THR A 332 -2.15 -6.11 2.29
C THR A 332 -3.28 -5.25 2.86
N ARG A 333 -3.92 -5.66 3.96
CA ARG A 333 -4.95 -4.86 4.65
C ARG A 333 -4.34 -3.72 5.48
N LEU A 334 -3.18 -3.97 6.08
CA LEU A 334 -2.52 -3.03 6.99
C LEU A 334 -1.46 -2.16 6.32
N PHE A 335 -1.15 -2.38 5.04
CA PHE A 335 -0.06 -1.69 4.34
C PHE A 335 -0.12 -0.17 4.46
N ASN A 336 -1.32 0.41 4.47
CA ASN A 336 -1.55 1.86 4.60
C ASN A 336 -1.91 2.30 6.03
N MET A 337 -1.80 1.42 7.03
CA MET A 337 -2.03 1.76 8.43
C MET A 337 -1.02 2.83 8.89
N PRO A 338 -1.48 3.99 9.38
CA PRO A 338 -0.59 5.01 9.89
C PRO A 338 0.14 4.51 11.15
N MET A 339 1.44 4.76 11.22
CA MET A 339 2.27 4.38 12.35
C MET A 339 3.13 5.56 12.83
N LEU A 340 3.02 5.88 14.12
CA LEU A 340 3.84 6.84 14.83
C LEU A 340 4.80 6.07 15.73
N VAL A 341 6.09 6.35 15.65
CA VAL A 341 7.11 5.75 16.51
C VAL A 341 7.71 6.83 17.40
N VAL A 342 7.64 6.64 18.72
CA VAL A 342 8.36 7.46 19.69
C VAL A 342 9.67 6.75 20.00
N LYS A 343 10.79 7.46 19.91
CA LYS A 343 12.13 6.93 20.26
C LYS A 343 12.96 7.94 21.02
N ASP A 344 13.92 7.49 21.82
CA ASP A 344 14.93 8.41 22.37
C ASP A 344 15.88 8.91 21.27
N GLU A 345 16.39 10.14 21.39
CA GLU A 345 17.19 10.79 20.31
C GLU A 345 18.41 9.97 19.88
N ASP A 346 19.09 9.30 20.82
CA ASP A 346 20.35 8.59 20.60
C ASP A 346 20.24 7.06 20.51
N THR A 347 19.03 6.52 20.36
CA THR A 347 18.84 5.05 20.29
C THR A 347 18.89 4.50 18.86
N ASP A 348 19.43 3.27 18.71
CA ASP A 348 19.33 2.46 17.50
C ASP A 348 17.90 1.89 17.41
N PRO A 349 17.18 2.03 16.28
CA PRO A 349 17.68 2.46 14.98
C PRO A 349 17.62 3.95 14.71
N PRO A 350 18.55 4.46 13.86
CA PRO A 350 18.47 5.80 13.32
C PRO A 350 17.06 6.09 12.80
N GLU A 351 16.58 7.31 13.02
CA GLU A 351 15.24 7.73 12.66
C GLU A 351 14.86 7.37 11.22
N MET A 352 15.77 7.61 10.26
CA MET A 352 15.54 7.29 8.85
C MET A 352 15.29 5.79 8.59
N ASN A 353 15.84 4.88 9.41
CA ASN A 353 15.56 3.45 9.27
C ASN A 353 14.14 3.10 9.71
N LEU A 354 13.55 3.84 10.65
CA LEU A 354 12.16 3.66 11.04
C LEU A 354 11.21 4.11 9.93
N TYR A 355 11.50 5.25 9.29
CA TYR A 355 10.78 5.69 8.09
C TYR A 355 10.89 4.68 6.94
N ARG A 356 12.10 4.15 6.69
CA ARG A 356 12.31 3.07 5.71
C ARG A 356 11.60 1.76 6.08
N GLY A 357 11.47 1.48 7.37
CA GLY A 357 10.64 0.40 7.91
C GLY A 357 9.14 0.64 7.76
N GLY A 358 8.75 1.87 7.38
CA GLY A 358 7.38 2.24 7.07
C GLY A 358 6.72 3.15 8.10
N ALA A 359 7.42 3.65 9.12
CA ALA A 359 6.86 4.65 10.02
C ALA A 359 6.42 5.90 9.24
N ASN A 360 5.23 6.42 9.53
CA ASN A 360 4.75 7.67 8.96
C ASN A 360 5.37 8.85 9.71
N ILE A 361 5.47 8.71 11.02
CA ILE A 361 5.97 9.73 11.93
C ILE A 361 6.92 9.08 12.91
N VAL A 362 8.07 9.71 13.12
CA VAL A 362 8.95 9.42 14.23
C VAL A 362 9.01 10.66 15.12
N LEU A 363 9.00 10.53 16.43
CA LEU A 363 9.13 11.65 17.37
C LEU A 363 10.10 11.30 18.49
N PRO A 364 10.83 12.29 19.04
CA PRO A 364 11.66 12.08 20.20
C PRO A 364 10.80 11.80 21.44
N HIS A 365 11.31 10.99 22.35
CA HIS A 365 10.75 10.77 23.68
C HIS A 365 11.12 11.92 24.62
N ASN A 366 10.41 13.05 24.51
CA ASN A 366 10.72 14.28 25.25
C ASN A 366 9.54 14.82 26.09
N LYS A 367 8.49 14.01 26.28
CA LYS A 367 7.24 14.37 26.96
C LYS A 367 6.47 15.55 26.33
N ASP A 368 6.72 15.91 25.08
CA ASP A 368 5.82 16.81 24.33
C ASP A 368 4.57 16.04 23.87
N TYR A 369 3.69 15.75 24.82
CA TYR A 369 2.43 15.06 24.57
C TYR A 369 1.53 15.85 23.62
N GLY A 370 1.62 17.19 23.62
CA GLY A 370 0.88 18.04 22.69
C GLY A 370 1.28 17.80 21.24
N ALA A 371 2.58 17.72 20.96
CA ALA A 371 3.07 17.34 19.63
C ALA A 371 2.64 15.92 19.25
N LEU A 372 2.82 14.94 20.14
CA LEU A 372 2.42 13.54 19.91
C LEU A 372 0.95 13.42 19.52
N THR A 373 0.07 14.06 20.29
CA THR A 373 -1.37 14.07 20.01
C THR A 373 -1.69 14.80 18.71
N THR A 374 -1.05 15.93 18.42
CA THR A 374 -1.20 16.66 17.13
C THR A 374 -0.88 15.74 15.95
N TYR A 375 0.30 15.12 15.97
CA TYR A 375 0.75 14.28 14.87
C TYR A 375 -0.12 13.03 14.71
N THR A 376 -0.64 12.49 15.81
CA THR A 376 -1.60 11.38 15.78
C THR A 376 -2.92 11.80 15.15
N LEU A 377 -3.47 12.98 15.49
CA LEU A 377 -4.67 13.54 14.86
C LEU A 377 -4.50 13.70 13.35
N LEU A 378 -3.36 14.26 12.89
CA LEU A 378 -3.07 14.40 11.46
C LEU A 378 -3.03 13.04 10.74
N MET A 379 -2.51 12.00 11.39
CA MET A 379 -2.49 10.64 10.82
C MET A 379 -3.88 10.02 10.75
N VAL A 380 -4.70 10.19 11.80
CA VAL A 380 -6.08 9.70 11.85
C VAL A 380 -6.92 10.39 10.78
N ASP A 381 -6.83 11.72 10.66
CA ASP A 381 -7.55 12.47 9.62
C ASP A 381 -7.17 11.95 8.22
N ARG A 382 -5.87 11.72 7.99
CA ARG A 382 -5.38 11.13 6.74
C ARG A 382 -5.91 9.71 6.50
N ARG A 383 -6.04 8.89 7.54
CA ARG A 383 -6.61 7.53 7.45
C ARG A 383 -8.09 7.57 7.10
N ARG A 384 -8.86 8.44 7.75
CA ARG A 384 -10.29 8.62 7.45
C ARG A 384 -10.49 9.12 6.03
N LEU A 385 -9.68 10.09 5.59
CA LEU A 385 -9.68 10.55 4.20
C LEU A 385 -9.34 9.41 3.23
N TRP A 386 -8.31 8.61 3.52
CA TRP A 386 -7.98 7.43 2.71
C TRP A 386 -9.14 6.44 2.59
N ASN A 387 -9.81 6.14 3.70
CA ASN A 387 -10.97 5.23 3.70
C ASN A 387 -12.13 5.81 2.87
N SER A 388 -12.40 7.12 3.00
CA SER A 388 -13.44 7.81 2.22
C SER A 388 -13.19 7.81 0.71
N VAL A 389 -11.91 7.71 0.29
CA VAL A 389 -11.53 7.62 -1.13
C VAL A 389 -11.55 6.16 -1.62
N THR A 390 -11.24 5.20 -0.76
CA THR A 390 -11.14 3.77 -1.15
C THR A 390 -12.51 3.13 -1.36
N GLU A 391 -13.51 3.46 -0.53
CA GLU A 391 -14.85 2.86 -0.64
C GLU A 391 -15.55 3.13 -1.99
N PRO A 392 -15.54 4.36 -2.53
CA PRO A 392 -16.10 4.64 -3.86
C PRO A 392 -15.53 3.78 -5.00
N PHE A 393 -14.24 3.41 -4.97
CA PHE A 393 -13.69 2.51 -6.00
C PHE A 393 -14.41 1.15 -6.02
N ARG A 394 -14.85 0.65 -4.86
CA ARG A 394 -15.58 -0.61 -4.76
C ARG A 394 -17.00 -0.48 -5.29
N THR A 395 -17.68 0.62 -4.97
CA THR A 395 -19.07 0.83 -5.41
C THR A 395 -19.20 1.11 -6.90
N LEU A 396 -18.12 1.56 -7.55
CA LEU A 396 -18.07 1.74 -9.00
C LEU A 396 -18.07 0.42 -9.79
N MET A 397 -17.69 -0.70 -9.19
CA MET A 397 -17.70 -2.03 -9.83
C MET A 397 -19.13 -2.55 -9.96
N THR A 398 -19.79 -2.23 -11.08
CA THR A 398 -21.17 -2.63 -11.38
C THR A 398 -21.25 -3.56 -12.60
N ASP A 399 -22.36 -4.30 -12.71
CA ASP A 399 -22.65 -5.23 -13.81
C ASP A 399 -22.50 -4.62 -15.22
N LYS A 400 -22.63 -3.29 -15.34
CA LYS A 400 -22.49 -2.58 -16.63
C LYS A 400 -21.04 -2.50 -17.12
N ILE A 401 -20.06 -2.55 -16.23
CA ILE A 401 -18.64 -2.32 -16.58
C ILE A 401 -17.73 -3.49 -16.25
N ILE A 402 -18.19 -4.47 -15.47
CA ILE A 402 -17.47 -5.71 -15.22
C ILE A 402 -17.62 -6.68 -16.40
N ASP A 403 -16.67 -7.60 -16.51
CA ASP A 403 -16.77 -8.73 -17.44
C ASP A 403 -17.83 -9.72 -16.93
N ALA A 404 -18.84 -10.01 -17.76
CA ALA A 404 -20.00 -10.81 -17.36
C ALA A 404 -19.63 -12.25 -16.96
N ASP A 405 -18.57 -12.82 -17.56
CA ASP A 405 -18.16 -14.20 -17.28
C ASP A 405 -17.30 -14.30 -16.02
N LEU A 406 -16.49 -13.27 -15.74
CA LEU A 406 -15.49 -13.31 -14.66
C LEU A 406 -15.93 -12.58 -13.38
N GLY A 407 -16.79 -11.56 -13.49
CA GLY A 407 -17.43 -10.84 -12.38
C GLY A 407 -16.54 -9.92 -11.53
N SER A 408 -15.21 -10.11 -11.52
CA SER A 408 -14.30 -9.40 -10.61
C SER A 408 -13.31 -8.45 -11.29
N VAL A 409 -13.39 -8.31 -12.61
CA VAL A 409 -12.55 -7.45 -13.43
C VAL A 409 -13.41 -6.66 -14.41
N HIS A 410 -12.90 -5.54 -14.90
CA HIS A 410 -13.58 -4.74 -15.92
C HIS A 410 -13.67 -5.46 -17.27
N SER A 411 -14.71 -5.15 -18.03
CA SER A 411 -14.82 -5.54 -19.44
C SER A 411 -13.74 -4.86 -20.28
N ALA A 412 -13.42 -5.46 -21.43
CA ALA A 412 -12.47 -4.88 -22.40
C ALA A 412 -12.86 -3.45 -22.79
N THR A 413 -14.16 -3.22 -23.01
CA THR A 413 -14.69 -1.91 -23.45
C THR A 413 -14.45 -0.82 -22.42
N PHE A 414 -14.74 -1.09 -21.14
CA PHE A 414 -14.46 -0.15 -20.06
C PHE A 414 -12.96 0.05 -19.86
N PHE A 415 -12.18 -1.03 -19.89
CA PHE A 415 -10.73 -0.96 -19.73
C PHE A 415 -10.09 -0.05 -20.79
N GLU A 416 -10.47 -0.19 -22.06
CA GLU A 416 -9.96 0.64 -23.15
C GLU A 416 -10.36 2.11 -23.02
N ALA A 417 -11.61 2.38 -22.65
CA ALA A 417 -12.10 3.74 -22.40
C ALA A 417 -11.34 4.40 -21.25
N HIS A 418 -11.14 3.67 -20.15
CA HIS A 418 -10.40 4.17 -19.01
C HIS A 418 -8.91 4.38 -19.33
N LEU A 419 -8.26 3.42 -20.01
CA LEU A 419 -6.86 3.56 -20.43
C LEU A 419 -6.66 4.78 -21.35
N LYS A 420 -7.62 5.07 -22.22
CA LYS A 420 -7.58 6.27 -23.07
C LYS A 420 -7.56 7.56 -22.24
N ARG A 421 -8.37 7.63 -21.18
CA ARG A 421 -8.39 8.76 -20.25
C ARG A 421 -7.08 8.88 -19.48
N GLU A 422 -6.57 7.77 -18.96
CA GLU A 422 -5.30 7.75 -18.22
C GLU A 422 -4.11 8.16 -19.10
N VAL A 423 -4.04 7.69 -20.35
CA VAL A 423 -2.98 8.10 -21.30
C VAL A 423 -3.06 9.60 -21.58
N LYS A 424 -4.26 10.15 -21.78
CA LYS A 424 -4.43 11.59 -22.01
C LYS A 424 -3.94 12.38 -20.79
N HIS A 425 -4.41 12.02 -19.60
CA HIS A 425 -4.00 12.67 -18.35
C HIS A 425 -2.48 12.60 -18.15
N ALA A 426 -1.89 11.42 -18.36
CA ALA A 426 -0.45 11.22 -18.17
C ALA A 426 0.41 12.04 -19.12
N LEU A 427 -0.04 12.27 -20.36
CA LEU A 427 0.64 13.14 -21.31
C LEU A 427 0.45 14.63 -20.99
N GLU A 428 -0.72 15.03 -20.51
CA GLU A 428 -1.01 16.43 -20.15
C GLU A 428 -0.29 16.89 -18.88
N ARG A 429 -0.11 15.98 -17.92
CA ARG A 429 0.56 16.22 -16.64
C ARG A 429 2.01 15.73 -16.60
N ASP A 430 2.54 15.24 -17.72
CA ASP A 430 3.83 14.52 -17.73
C ASP A 430 3.93 13.48 -16.59
N SER A 431 2.85 12.79 -16.22
CA SER A 431 2.84 11.92 -15.03
C SER A 431 3.18 10.47 -15.39
N HIS A 432 3.69 9.70 -14.44
CA HIS A 432 3.90 8.26 -14.66
C HIS A 432 2.58 7.51 -14.90
N LEU A 433 2.57 6.64 -15.91
CA LEU A 433 1.52 5.66 -16.16
C LEU A 433 2.17 4.38 -16.70
N SER A 434 1.81 3.25 -16.10
CA SER A 434 2.25 1.95 -16.57
C SER A 434 1.07 1.02 -16.83
N VAL A 435 1.23 0.11 -17.78
CA VAL A 435 0.26 -0.95 -18.10
C VAL A 435 0.97 -2.29 -18.14
N ALA A 436 0.40 -3.29 -17.46
CA ALA A 436 0.81 -4.68 -17.58
C ALA A 436 -0.19 -5.49 -18.39
N VAL A 437 0.29 -6.46 -19.14
CA VAL A 437 -0.54 -7.49 -19.78
C VAL A 437 -0.14 -8.84 -19.20
N VAL A 438 -1.13 -9.56 -18.68
CA VAL A 438 -0.98 -10.88 -18.08
C VAL A 438 -1.66 -11.90 -18.99
N SER A 439 -0.91 -12.87 -19.48
CA SER A 439 -1.40 -13.96 -20.34
C SER A 439 -1.38 -15.28 -19.58
N ILE A 440 -2.44 -16.09 -19.74
CA ILE A 440 -2.57 -17.40 -19.07
C ILE A 440 -2.58 -18.53 -20.12
N PRO A 441 -1.41 -18.95 -20.64
CA PRO A 441 -1.34 -20.04 -21.63
C PRO A 441 -2.00 -21.34 -21.17
N THR A 442 -1.94 -21.63 -19.86
CA THR A 442 -2.58 -22.83 -19.29
C THR A 442 -4.08 -22.89 -19.58
N ALA A 443 -4.78 -21.76 -19.63
CA ALA A 443 -6.22 -21.75 -19.89
C ALA A 443 -6.59 -22.30 -21.29
N VAL A 444 -5.74 -22.08 -22.30
CA VAL A 444 -5.90 -22.67 -23.64
C VAL A 444 -5.87 -24.20 -23.58
N ARG A 445 -4.93 -24.75 -22.79
CA ARG A 445 -4.81 -26.20 -22.59
C ARG A 445 -6.01 -26.75 -21.83
N ILE A 446 -6.46 -26.06 -20.77
CA ILE A 446 -7.64 -26.48 -20.00
C ILE A 446 -8.90 -26.48 -20.85
N GLU A 447 -9.10 -25.46 -21.70
CA GLU A 447 -10.27 -25.44 -22.57
C GLU A 447 -10.28 -26.62 -23.54
N LYS A 448 -9.10 -26.97 -24.08
CA LYS A 448 -8.95 -28.11 -24.99
C LYS A 448 -9.19 -29.46 -24.29
N ASP A 449 -8.66 -29.63 -23.09
CA ASP A 449 -8.60 -30.92 -22.41
C ASP A 449 -9.82 -31.18 -21.50
N TYR A 450 -10.40 -30.11 -20.93
CA TYR A 450 -11.48 -30.16 -19.91
C TYR A 450 -12.66 -29.23 -20.22
N GLY A 451 -12.70 -28.64 -21.41
CA GLY A 451 -13.80 -27.80 -21.86
C GLY A 451 -13.77 -26.36 -21.36
N ARG A 452 -14.60 -25.54 -22.01
CA ARG A 452 -14.67 -24.08 -21.80
C ARG A 452 -15.05 -23.70 -20.38
N GLU A 453 -15.97 -24.42 -19.75
CA GLU A 453 -16.44 -24.14 -18.39
C GLU A 453 -15.29 -24.21 -17.36
N ASN A 454 -14.42 -25.22 -17.45
CA ASN A 454 -13.25 -25.34 -16.58
C ASN A 454 -12.20 -24.25 -16.84
N ALA A 455 -12.05 -23.82 -18.10
CA ALA A 455 -11.16 -22.71 -18.44
C ALA A 455 -11.68 -21.37 -17.91
N GLU A 456 -12.99 -21.12 -18.02
CA GLU A 456 -13.63 -19.93 -17.45
C GLU A 456 -13.57 -19.93 -15.91
N LEU A 457 -13.75 -21.08 -15.27
CA LEU A 457 -13.56 -21.23 -13.83
C LEU A 457 -12.14 -20.89 -13.40
N LEU A 458 -11.13 -21.36 -14.14
CA LEU A 458 -9.73 -21.01 -13.89
C LEU A 458 -9.51 -19.49 -14.01
N LEU A 459 -9.98 -18.89 -15.10
CA LEU A 459 -9.84 -17.46 -15.36
C LEU A 459 -10.56 -16.62 -14.31
N SER A 460 -11.74 -17.02 -13.84
CA SER A 460 -12.49 -16.32 -12.80
C SER A 460 -11.72 -16.31 -11.47
N ARG A 461 -11.09 -17.44 -11.10
CA ARG A 461 -10.24 -17.50 -9.90
C ARG A 461 -9.00 -16.60 -10.03
N ILE A 462 -8.35 -16.63 -11.19
CA ILE A 462 -7.20 -15.75 -11.46
C ILE A 462 -7.63 -14.28 -11.44
N ALA A 463 -8.79 -13.94 -12.01
CA ALA A 463 -9.35 -12.59 -12.00
C ALA A 463 -9.57 -12.08 -10.56
N ASN A 464 -10.17 -12.90 -9.69
CA ASN A 464 -10.36 -12.59 -8.27
C ASN A 464 -9.02 -12.32 -7.57
N TRP A 465 -8.00 -13.12 -7.86
CA TRP A 465 -6.68 -12.95 -7.28
C TRP A 465 -5.98 -11.70 -7.81
N LEU A 466 -6.04 -11.43 -9.11
CA LEU A 466 -5.48 -10.21 -9.71
C LEU A 466 -6.08 -8.96 -9.06
N SER A 467 -7.40 -8.88 -8.96
CA SER A 467 -8.09 -7.76 -8.33
C SER A 467 -7.74 -7.61 -6.83
N GLY A 468 -7.49 -8.71 -6.12
CA GLY A 468 -7.04 -8.68 -4.72
C GLY A 468 -5.55 -8.36 -4.52
N MET A 469 -4.74 -8.46 -5.57
CA MET A 469 -3.28 -8.25 -5.52
C MET A 469 -2.85 -6.84 -5.95
N VAL A 470 -3.71 -6.06 -6.59
CA VAL A 470 -3.41 -4.68 -7.06
C VAL A 470 -3.96 -3.64 -6.08
N LYS A 471 -3.55 -2.36 -6.24
CA LYS A 471 -4.06 -1.25 -5.42
C LYS A 471 -5.48 -0.90 -5.86
N ALA A 472 -6.26 -0.26 -4.98
CA ALA A 472 -7.60 0.24 -5.34
C ALA A 472 -7.60 1.25 -6.49
N SER A 473 -6.50 1.99 -6.68
CA SER A 473 -6.30 2.91 -7.80
C SER A 473 -6.01 2.21 -9.13
N ASP A 474 -5.61 0.94 -9.11
CA ASP A 474 -5.25 0.20 -10.31
C ASP A 474 -6.52 -0.36 -10.97
N ALA A 475 -6.56 -0.42 -12.30
CA ALA A 475 -7.65 -1.06 -13.04
C ALA A 475 -7.23 -2.47 -13.46
N VAL A 476 -8.06 -3.48 -13.22
CA VAL A 476 -7.89 -4.79 -13.87
C VAL A 476 -9.03 -5.00 -14.85
N GLY A 477 -8.73 -5.43 -16.08
CA GLY A 477 -9.75 -5.74 -17.07
C GLY A 477 -9.39 -6.93 -17.94
N ARG A 478 -10.40 -7.59 -18.50
CA ARG A 478 -10.22 -8.67 -19.48
C ARG A 478 -9.92 -8.06 -20.85
N LEU A 479 -8.74 -8.33 -21.40
CA LEU A 479 -8.31 -7.82 -22.71
C LEU A 479 -8.63 -8.78 -23.86
N GLY A 480 -8.84 -10.05 -23.56
CA GLY A 480 -9.13 -11.11 -24.52
C GLY A 480 -9.49 -12.41 -23.82
N ALA A 481 -9.59 -13.51 -24.58
CA ALA A 481 -10.06 -14.80 -24.06
C ALA A 481 -9.28 -15.27 -22.82
N TYR A 482 -7.93 -15.18 -22.87
CA TYR A 482 -7.01 -15.64 -21.82
C TYR A 482 -6.02 -14.56 -21.37
N GLN A 483 -6.36 -13.28 -21.58
CA GLN A 483 -5.48 -12.14 -21.30
C GLN A 483 -6.17 -11.10 -20.42
N PHE A 484 -5.43 -10.61 -19.44
CA PHE A 484 -5.81 -9.52 -18.56
C PHE A 484 -4.90 -8.32 -18.79
N GLY A 485 -5.45 -7.13 -18.58
CA GLY A 485 -4.72 -5.87 -18.55
C GLY A 485 -4.77 -5.29 -17.14
N ILE A 486 -3.70 -4.63 -16.73
CA ILE A 486 -3.63 -3.88 -15.49
C ILE A 486 -3.18 -2.46 -15.80
N ILE A 487 -3.98 -1.45 -15.45
CA ILE A 487 -3.63 -0.02 -15.55
C ILE A 487 -3.13 0.42 -14.19
N MET A 488 -1.93 0.99 -14.13
CA MET A 488 -1.28 1.46 -12.91
C MET A 488 -0.95 2.96 -13.04
N PRO A 489 -1.89 3.85 -12.69
CA PRO A 489 -1.67 5.29 -12.65
C PRO A 489 -0.57 5.68 -11.66
N ALA A 490 0.11 6.80 -11.91
CA ALA A 490 1.18 7.35 -11.05
C ALA A 490 2.29 6.34 -10.66
N THR A 491 2.53 5.33 -11.51
CA THR A 491 3.41 4.19 -11.22
C THR A 491 4.57 4.13 -12.21
N PRO A 492 5.80 4.41 -11.78
CA PRO A 492 7.00 4.29 -12.61
C PRO A 492 7.29 2.85 -13.03
N GLU A 493 8.08 2.67 -14.08
CA GLU A 493 8.44 1.36 -14.64
C GLU A 493 8.98 0.38 -13.59
N LYS A 494 9.87 0.84 -12.70
CA LYS A 494 10.46 -0.01 -11.66
C LYS A 494 9.40 -0.59 -10.71
N GLU A 495 8.44 0.22 -10.28
CA GLU A 495 7.35 -0.22 -9.40
C GLU A 495 6.36 -1.12 -10.16
N ALA A 496 6.04 -0.79 -11.40
CA ALA A 496 5.17 -1.60 -12.25
C ALA A 496 5.74 -3.01 -12.49
N ASN A 497 7.05 -3.12 -12.74
CA ASN A 497 7.73 -4.41 -12.86
C ASN A 497 7.70 -5.20 -11.54
N GLN A 498 7.86 -4.55 -10.38
CA GLN A 498 7.73 -5.23 -9.09
C GLN A 498 6.33 -5.81 -8.88
N VAL A 499 5.28 -5.08 -9.27
CA VAL A 499 3.89 -5.58 -9.23
C VAL A 499 3.74 -6.78 -10.16
N ALA A 500 4.21 -6.67 -11.41
CA ALA A 500 4.16 -7.76 -12.40
C ALA A 500 4.88 -9.04 -11.92
N PHE A 501 6.10 -8.92 -11.42
CA PHE A 501 6.87 -10.06 -10.90
C PHE A 501 6.21 -10.70 -9.67
N ARG A 502 5.64 -9.89 -8.77
CA ARG A 502 4.91 -10.40 -7.61
C ARG A 502 3.67 -11.19 -8.03
N ILE A 503 2.88 -10.66 -8.97
CA ILE A 503 1.68 -11.33 -9.50
C ILE A 503 2.07 -12.65 -10.17
N ALA A 504 3.06 -12.63 -11.07
CA ALA A 504 3.53 -13.84 -11.75
C ALA A 504 4.04 -14.88 -10.75
N GLY A 505 4.85 -14.46 -9.77
CA GLY A 505 5.38 -15.33 -8.73
C GLY A 505 4.29 -15.98 -7.88
N ILE A 506 3.28 -15.23 -7.44
CA ILE A 506 2.17 -15.78 -6.65
C ILE A 506 1.35 -16.78 -7.48
N LEU A 507 0.97 -16.43 -8.71
CA LEU A 507 0.14 -17.29 -9.55
C LEU A 507 0.87 -18.59 -9.94
N GLN A 508 2.14 -18.51 -10.35
CA GLN A 508 2.92 -19.67 -10.78
C GLN A 508 3.21 -20.66 -9.64
N ASN A 509 3.32 -20.17 -8.39
CA ASN A 509 3.57 -21.01 -7.21
C ASN A 509 2.29 -21.43 -6.49
N SER A 510 1.13 -21.21 -7.10
CA SER A 510 -0.16 -21.56 -6.52
C SER A 510 -0.82 -22.72 -7.25
N GLU A 511 -1.67 -23.43 -6.52
CA GLU A 511 -2.43 -24.57 -7.00
C GLU A 511 -3.90 -24.19 -7.17
N PHE A 512 -4.47 -24.49 -8.34
CA PHE A 512 -5.86 -24.19 -8.66
C PHE A 512 -6.66 -25.49 -8.78
N ALA A 513 -7.58 -25.72 -7.85
CA ALA A 513 -8.60 -26.75 -8.04
C ALA A 513 -9.59 -26.29 -9.13
N LEU A 514 -10.08 -27.19 -9.99
CA LEU A 514 -11.14 -26.86 -10.96
C LEU A 514 -12.41 -27.64 -10.62
N GLY A 515 -13.30 -27.88 -11.59
CA GLY A 515 -14.53 -28.64 -11.37
C GLY A 515 -14.27 -30.10 -10.98
N GLU A 516 -15.33 -30.83 -10.63
CA GLU A 516 -15.24 -32.23 -10.15
C GLU A 516 -14.55 -33.18 -11.14
N GLU A 517 -14.53 -32.84 -12.43
CA GLU A 517 -13.86 -33.61 -13.49
C GLU A 517 -12.32 -33.51 -13.44
N VAL A 518 -11.78 -32.53 -12.71
CA VAL A 518 -10.34 -32.30 -12.55
C VAL A 518 -9.93 -32.68 -11.13
N MET A 519 -9.48 -33.92 -10.97
CA MET A 519 -9.16 -34.48 -9.63
C MET A 519 -7.86 -33.95 -9.03
N GLU A 520 -6.94 -33.40 -9.83
CA GLU A 520 -5.66 -32.87 -9.37
C GLU A 520 -5.60 -31.35 -9.49
N ALA A 521 -4.99 -30.69 -8.51
CA ALA A 521 -4.80 -29.25 -8.57
C ALA A 521 -3.82 -28.87 -9.70
N ILE A 522 -4.11 -27.78 -10.39
CA ILE A 522 -3.36 -27.36 -11.58
C ILE A 522 -2.41 -26.21 -11.23
N HIS A 523 -1.16 -26.35 -11.67
CA HIS A 523 -0.22 -25.23 -11.75
C HIS A 523 -0.42 -24.44 -13.03
N VAL A 524 -0.45 -23.12 -12.91
CA VAL A 524 -0.65 -22.21 -14.04
C VAL A 524 0.66 -21.63 -14.52
N LEU A 525 0.84 -21.63 -15.83
CA LEU A 525 1.84 -20.81 -16.50
C LEU A 525 1.23 -19.42 -16.69
N VAL A 526 2.01 -18.41 -16.36
CA VAL A 526 1.62 -17.01 -16.44
C VAL A 526 2.77 -16.24 -17.05
N ASP A 527 2.47 -15.50 -18.10
CA ASP A 527 3.42 -14.59 -18.73
C ASP A 527 2.95 -13.15 -18.51
N CYS A 528 3.87 -12.27 -18.14
CA CYS A 528 3.55 -10.89 -17.83
C CYS A 528 4.54 -9.96 -18.53
N GLY A 529 4.00 -8.96 -19.23
CA GLY A 529 4.79 -7.91 -19.86
C GLY A 529 4.30 -6.53 -19.44
N VAL A 530 5.24 -5.61 -19.19
CA VAL A 530 4.96 -4.26 -18.71
C VAL A 530 5.37 -3.24 -19.77
N SER A 531 4.62 -2.14 -19.85
CA SER A 531 5.02 -0.94 -20.59
C SER A 531 4.72 0.30 -19.77
N THR A 532 5.54 1.33 -19.94
CA THR A 532 5.32 2.65 -19.33
C THR A 532 5.08 3.69 -20.43
N ILE A 533 4.37 4.75 -20.08
CA ILE A 533 4.02 5.86 -20.96
C ILE A 533 5.29 6.52 -21.55
N GLN A 534 5.21 6.82 -22.84
CA GLN A 534 6.21 7.49 -23.66
C GLN A 534 5.54 8.68 -24.38
N PRO A 535 6.31 9.68 -24.83
CA PRO A 535 5.73 10.83 -25.51
C PRO A 535 4.95 10.41 -26.77
N TYR A 536 3.79 11.05 -26.99
CA TYR A 536 2.89 10.78 -28.11
C TYR A 536 2.36 9.33 -28.17
N ASP A 537 2.23 8.71 -27.01
CA ASP A 537 1.65 7.39 -26.89
C ASP A 537 0.15 7.36 -27.15
N THR A 538 -0.32 6.15 -27.43
CA THR A 538 -1.75 5.82 -27.44
C THR A 538 -1.97 4.55 -26.63
N PRO A 539 -3.19 4.30 -26.13
CA PRO A 539 -3.53 3.05 -25.44
C PRO A 539 -3.07 1.80 -26.20
N LYS A 540 -3.28 1.80 -27.53
CA LYS A 540 -2.89 0.71 -28.41
C LYS A 540 -1.38 0.49 -28.43
N LYS A 541 -0.57 1.56 -28.56
CA LYS A 541 0.90 1.46 -28.55
C LYS A 541 1.42 0.88 -27.23
N MET A 542 0.89 1.37 -26.09
CA MET A 542 1.26 0.86 -24.78
C MET A 542 0.96 -0.63 -24.65
N LEU A 543 -0.29 -1.04 -24.95
CA LEU A 543 -0.68 -2.44 -24.90
C LEU A 543 0.13 -3.33 -25.86
N THR A 544 0.49 -2.84 -27.05
CA THR A 544 1.37 -3.56 -27.97
C THR A 544 2.76 -3.76 -27.38
N ARG A 545 3.38 -2.73 -26.79
CA ARG A 545 4.70 -2.87 -26.14
C ARG A 545 4.63 -3.82 -24.94
N ALA A 546 3.59 -3.72 -24.12
CA ALA A 546 3.40 -4.63 -22.99
C ALA A 546 3.28 -6.09 -23.46
N ARG A 547 2.53 -6.37 -24.54
CA ARG A 547 2.45 -7.72 -25.13
C ARG A 547 3.78 -8.20 -25.71
N GLN A 548 4.59 -7.32 -26.28
CA GLN A 548 5.92 -7.68 -26.81
C GLN A 548 6.95 -7.93 -25.70
N ALA A 549 6.71 -7.38 -24.50
CA ALA A 549 7.54 -7.59 -23.32
C ALA A 549 7.19 -8.88 -22.56
N ILE A 550 6.17 -9.63 -23.00
CA ILE A 550 5.89 -10.98 -22.50
C ILE A 550 7.06 -11.87 -22.92
N GLY A 551 7.79 -12.39 -21.92
CA GLY A 551 8.95 -13.26 -22.09
C GLY A 551 8.59 -14.74 -22.15
#